data_AF-A0A8X6TUJ8-F1
#
_entry.id   AF-A0A8X6TUJ8-F1
#
_cell.length_a   1.000
_cell.length_b   1.000
_cell.length_c   1.000
_cell.angle_alpha   90.00
_cell.angle_beta   90.00
_cell.angle_gamma   90.00
#
_symmetry.space_group_name_H-M   'P 1'
#
loop_
_entity.id
_entity.type
_entity.pdbx_description
1 polymer ?
#
loop_
_entity_poly.entity_id
_entity_poly.type
_entity_poly.pdbx_seq_one_letter_code
_entity_poly.pdbx_strand_id
1 'polypeptide(L)'
;LCQDKKPEPKVGEPQFKVEAVGGGNGPKNFQTAFNVGVGTKVWESKKKDASLELGVSYGQQISRTDGRTYKSDPIYGLGGTFRWGRK
;
A
#
# COMPACT_ATOMS: atom_id res chain seq x y z
N LEU A 1 -20.05 3.92 12.24
CA LEU A 1 -18.95 4.39 13.09
C LEU A 1 -17.81 3.40 12.96
N CYS A 2 -16.63 3.84 12.49
CA CYS A 2 -15.31 3.22 12.69
C CYS A 2 -14.29 4.18 12.08
N GLN A 3 -14.18 5.38 12.66
CA GLN A 3 -13.02 6.24 12.43
C GLN A 3 -11.97 5.86 13.47
N ASP A 4 -11.43 4.66 13.35
CA ASP A 4 -10.16 4.33 14.00
C ASP A 4 -9.14 5.29 13.41
N LYS A 5 -8.86 6.37 14.15
CA LYS A 5 -7.76 7.29 13.87
C LYS A 5 -6.52 6.42 13.85
N LYS A 6 -6.08 5.99 12.66
CA LYS A 6 -4.79 5.32 12.49
C LYS A 6 -3.76 6.20 13.21
N PRO A 7 -3.01 5.66 14.18
CA PRO A 7 -2.05 6.44 14.93
C PRO A 7 -1.14 7.15 13.93
N GLU A 8 -0.91 8.45 14.15
CA GLU A 8 -0.06 9.22 13.26
C GLU A 8 1.31 8.55 13.19
N PRO A 9 1.87 8.35 11.98
CA PRO A 9 3.17 7.73 11.82
C PRO A 9 4.20 8.42 12.69
N LYS A 10 4.80 7.71 13.65
CA LYS A 10 5.95 8.26 14.37
C LYS A 10 7.23 7.99 13.58
N VAL A 11 8.20 8.88 13.78
CA VAL A 11 9.52 8.69 13.19
C VAL A 11 10.14 7.39 13.71
N GLY A 12 10.58 6.52 12.79
CA GLY A 12 11.20 5.23 13.10
C GLY A 12 10.21 4.07 13.30
N GLU A 13 8.91 4.31 13.43
CA GLU A 13 7.92 3.23 13.55
C GLU A 13 7.53 2.70 12.14
N PRO A 14 7.65 1.38 11.89
CA PRO A 14 7.22 0.78 10.63
C PRO A 14 5.70 0.81 10.50
N GLN A 15 5.24 1.11 9.29
CA GLN A 15 3.85 1.17 8.89
C GLN A 15 3.58 0.12 7.83
N PHE A 16 2.68 -0.80 8.14
CA PHE A 16 2.27 -1.83 7.21
C PHE A 16 0.99 -1.39 6.50
N LYS A 17 1.02 -1.47 5.17
CA LYS A 17 -0.14 -1.24 4.31
C LYS A 17 -0.44 -2.53 3.58
N VAL A 18 -1.62 -3.08 3.79
CA VAL A 18 -2.11 -4.25 3.05
C VAL A 18 -3.36 -3.82 2.31
N GLU A 19 -3.32 -3.94 1.00
CA GLU A 19 -4.43 -3.63 0.10
C GLU A 19 -4.73 -4.88 -0.71
N ALA A 20 -5.99 -5.28 -0.75
CA ALA A 20 -6.45 -6.33 -1.64
C ALA A 20 -7.64 -5.78 -2.41
N VAL A 21 -7.64 -5.99 -3.71
CA VAL A 21 -8.73 -5.62 -4.60
C VAL A 21 -9.10 -6.85 -5.41
N GLY A 22 -10.38 -7.06 -5.62
CA GLY A 22 -10.86 -8.19 -6.40
C GLY A 22 -12.18 -7.87 -7.06
N GLY A 23 -12.36 -8.37 -8.27
CA GLY A 23 -13.56 -8.20 -9.07
C GLY A 23 -13.67 -9.31 -10.11
N GLY A 24 -14.88 -9.67 -10.53
CA GLY A 24 -15.06 -10.75 -11.49
C GLY A 24 -16.51 -11.12 -11.69
N ASN A 25 -16.80 -11.71 -12.84
CA ASN A 25 -18.13 -12.17 -13.23
C ASN A 25 -18.20 -13.71 -13.14
N GLY A 26 -17.82 -14.25 -11.97
CA GLY A 26 -17.92 -15.67 -11.65
C GLY A 26 -16.57 -16.42 -11.58
N PRO A 27 -16.59 -17.71 -11.24
CA PRO A 27 -15.38 -18.49 -10.91
C PRO A 27 -14.46 -18.76 -12.12
N LYS A 28 -14.99 -18.62 -13.35
CA LYS A 28 -14.22 -18.75 -14.59
C LYS A 28 -13.55 -17.44 -15.02
N ASN A 29 -14.03 -16.30 -14.50
CA ASN A 29 -13.65 -14.95 -14.89
C ASN A 29 -13.51 -14.07 -13.64
N PHE A 30 -12.34 -14.07 -13.01
CA PHE A 30 -12.04 -13.23 -11.83
C PHE A 30 -10.69 -12.56 -11.95
N GLN A 31 -10.54 -11.41 -11.31
CA GLN A 31 -9.27 -10.73 -11.15
C GLN A 31 -9.14 -10.34 -9.68
N THR A 32 -8.00 -10.63 -9.09
CA THR A 32 -7.64 -10.22 -7.75
C THR A 32 -6.22 -9.69 -7.78
N ALA A 33 -5.96 -8.67 -7.00
CA ALA A 33 -4.64 -8.13 -6.80
C ALA A 33 -4.46 -7.86 -5.32
N PHE A 34 -3.26 -8.12 -4.83
CA PHE A 34 -2.87 -7.68 -3.51
C PHE A 34 -1.61 -6.83 -3.60
N ASN A 35 -1.50 -5.87 -2.70
CA ASN A 35 -0.32 -5.08 -2.48
C ASN A 35 -0.03 -5.07 -0.98
N VAL A 36 1.19 -5.38 -0.62
CA VAL A 36 1.70 -5.25 0.74
C VAL A 36 2.88 -4.29 0.71
N GLY A 37 2.87 -3.32 1.59
CA GLY A 37 3.93 -2.33 1.72
C GLY A 37 4.33 -2.16 3.17
N VAL A 38 5.61 -1.87 3.37
CA VAL A 38 6.14 -1.41 4.65
C VAL A 38 6.89 -0.11 4.42
N GLY A 39 6.54 0.91 5.18
CA GLY A 39 7.22 2.19 5.16
C GLY A 39 7.53 2.68 6.56
N THR A 40 8.51 3.55 6.71
CA THR A 40 8.81 4.20 7.98
C THR A 40 8.93 5.70 7.74
N LYS A 41 8.41 6.49 8.68
CA LYS A 41 8.68 7.92 8.68
C LYS A 41 10.11 8.10 9.15
N VAL A 42 10.98 8.63 8.29
CA VAL A 42 12.41 8.81 8.61
C VAL A 42 12.69 10.18 9.21
N TRP A 43 11.82 11.15 8.95
CA TRP A 43 12.01 12.51 9.43
C TRP A 43 10.68 13.23 9.59
N GLU A 44 10.59 14.03 10.64
CA GLU A 44 9.50 14.98 10.86
C GLU A 44 10.11 16.31 11.30
N SER A 45 9.65 17.39 10.70
CA SER A 45 9.97 18.75 11.12
C SER A 45 9.56 19.02 12.57
N LYS A 46 10.31 19.88 13.28
CA LYS A 46 9.97 20.28 14.66
C LYS A 46 8.60 20.95 14.79
N LYS A 47 8.15 21.61 13.72
CA LYS A 47 6.84 22.29 13.66
C LYS A 47 5.72 21.38 13.15
N LYS A 48 6.01 20.09 12.86
CA LYS A 48 5.08 19.10 12.29
C LYS A 48 4.40 19.55 10.98
N ASP A 49 5.04 20.45 10.25
CA ASP A 49 4.59 21.03 8.97
C ASP A 49 5.19 20.32 7.74
N ALA A 50 6.21 19.50 7.98
CA ALA A 50 6.79 18.60 6.98
C ALA A 50 7.15 17.23 7.57
N SER A 51 7.04 16.19 6.74
CA SER A 51 7.47 14.84 7.05
C SER A 51 7.99 14.10 5.82
N LEU A 52 9.00 13.25 6.01
CA LEU A 52 9.54 12.36 4.99
C LEU A 52 9.33 10.91 5.41
N GLU A 53 8.73 10.13 4.53
CA GLU A 53 8.47 8.70 4.68
C GLU A 53 9.21 7.95 3.59
N LEU A 54 9.85 6.83 3.92
CA LEU A 54 10.44 5.90 2.95
C LEU A 54 9.76 4.55 3.08
N GLY A 55 9.59 3.83 1.97
CA GLY A 55 8.99 2.50 2.03
C GLY A 55 9.27 1.64 0.83
N VAL A 56 9.00 0.36 1.02
CA VAL A 56 9.02 -0.67 -0.02
C VAL A 56 7.65 -1.31 -0.13
N SER A 57 7.31 -1.77 -1.33
CA SER A 57 6.07 -2.49 -1.58
C SER A 57 6.28 -3.69 -2.49
N TYR A 58 5.39 -4.65 -2.35
CA TYR A 58 5.28 -5.85 -3.15
C TYR A 58 3.82 -6.04 -3.55
N GLY A 59 3.57 -6.11 -4.84
CA GLY A 59 2.24 -6.35 -5.40
C GLY A 59 2.23 -7.53 -6.33
N GLN A 60 1.09 -8.22 -6.39
CA GLN A 60 0.89 -9.30 -7.34
C GLN A 60 -0.58 -9.35 -7.76
N GLN A 61 -0.79 -9.59 -9.06
CA GLN A 61 -2.12 -9.76 -9.62
C GLN A 61 -2.31 -11.20 -10.09
N ILE A 62 -3.50 -11.72 -9.85
CA ILE A 62 -3.96 -13.02 -10.29
C ILE A 62 -5.26 -12.77 -11.03
N SER A 63 -5.31 -13.11 -12.31
CA SER A 63 -6.54 -13.08 -13.09
C SER A 63 -6.85 -14.47 -13.60
N ARG A 64 -8.11 -14.72 -13.87
CA ARG A 64 -8.61 -15.93 -14.50
C ARG A 64 -9.56 -15.47 -15.58
N THR A 65 -9.31 -15.93 -16.81
CA THR A 65 -10.12 -15.61 -17.98
C THR A 65 -10.41 -16.91 -18.71
N ASP A 66 -11.68 -17.19 -18.97
CA ASP A 66 -12.15 -18.42 -19.62
C ASP A 66 -11.59 -19.70 -18.98
N GLY A 67 -11.49 -19.69 -17.65
CA GLY A 67 -10.98 -20.82 -16.87
C GLY A 67 -9.46 -20.96 -16.83
N ARG A 68 -8.70 -20.16 -17.58
CA ARG A 68 -7.23 -20.11 -17.52
C ARG A 68 -6.75 -19.07 -16.52
N THR A 69 -5.90 -19.48 -15.58
CA THR A 69 -5.33 -18.59 -14.56
C THR A 69 -4.06 -17.96 -15.08
N TYR A 70 -3.99 -16.64 -15.01
CA TYR A 70 -2.85 -15.80 -15.31
C TYR A 70 -2.35 -15.16 -14.04
N LYS A 71 -1.04 -15.22 -13.84
CA LYS A 71 -0.36 -14.55 -12.73
C LYS A 71 0.51 -13.45 -13.32
N SER A 72 0.37 -12.23 -12.84
CA SER A 72 1.28 -11.16 -13.23
C SER A 72 2.65 -11.41 -12.63
N ASP A 73 3.67 -10.83 -13.24
CA ASP A 73 4.94 -10.66 -12.58
C ASP A 73 4.76 -9.86 -11.29
N PRO A 74 5.58 -10.14 -10.26
CA PRO A 74 5.58 -9.36 -9.04
C PRO A 74 6.02 -7.92 -9.30
N ILE A 75 5.31 -6.96 -8.71
CA ILE A 75 5.63 -5.53 -8.79
C ILE A 75 6.31 -5.14 -7.48
N TYR A 76 7.58 -4.77 -7.55
CA TYR A 76 8.32 -4.22 -6.42
C TYR A 76 8.36 -2.70 -6.51
N GLY A 77 8.09 -2.02 -5.39
CA GLY A 77 8.19 -0.57 -5.29
C GLY A 77 9.22 -0.18 -4.22
N LEU A 78 10.00 0.85 -4.52
CA LEU A 78 10.76 1.62 -3.54
C LEU A 78 10.32 3.07 -3.72
N GLY A 79 9.92 3.75 -2.65
CA GLY A 79 9.39 5.09 -2.75
C GLY A 79 9.68 5.93 -1.52
N GLY A 80 9.78 7.24 -1.74
CA GLY A 80 9.78 8.26 -0.71
C GLY A 80 8.56 9.15 -0.86
N THR A 81 7.88 9.44 0.24
CA THR A 81 6.78 10.42 0.28
C THR A 81 7.21 11.60 1.12
N PHE A 82 7.27 12.77 0.51
CA PHE A 82 7.46 14.04 1.21
C PHE A 82 6.11 14.74 1.33
N ARG A 83 5.70 15.04 2.55
CA ARG A 83 4.49 15.81 2.84
C ARG A 83 4.91 17.16 3.40
N TRP A 84 4.34 18.22 2.86
CA TRP A 84 4.52 19.59 3.33
C TRP A 84 3.18 20.30 3.31
N GLY A 85 2.88 21.00 4.40
CA GLY A 85 1.61 21.69 4.60
C GLY A 85 1.21 21.64 6.07
N ARG A 86 0.61 22.74 6.55
CA ARG A 86 0.04 22.77 7.90
C ARG A 86 -1.07 21.71 8.01
N LYS A 87 -1.00 20.89 9.06
CA LYS A 87 -2.18 20.18 9.58
C LYS A 87 -3.25 21.16 10.01
#